data_AF-A0AAE1AXQ6-F1
#
_entry.id   AF-A0AAE1AXQ6-F1
#
_cell.length_a   1.000
_cell.length_b   1.000
_cell.length_c   1.000
_cell.angle_alpha   90.00
_cell.angle_beta   90.00
_cell.angle_gamma   90.00
#
_symmetry.space_group_name_H-M   'P 1'
#
loop_
_entity.id
_entity.type
_entity.pdbx_description
1 polymer ?
#
loop_
_entity_poly.entity_id
_entity_poly.type
_entity_poly.pdbx_seq_one_letter_code
_entity_poly.pdbx_strand_id
1 'polypeptide(L)'
;MKCPRPLFLRLPVAAVIVALMILPVLIVGQGFHSDWDQPFLFECPLGQTLKNIFSVHDNRREDRRWRFGCANGPGGSLVGECFWTGYVNGWDAPMNFVCPVNHVISGLQSYHDNGKEDRRFKFKCCHHAGYITYSCSLTGYINSWDGVLNYNVPSGHILAGVASIHDNYREDRLYQVFICLYGRKIVAV
;
A
#
# COMPACT_ATOMS: atom_id res chain seq x y z
N MET A 1 -32.85 -79.97 3.49
CA MET A 1 -34.12 -79.26 3.21
C MET A 1 -33.80 -77.79 2.96
N LYS A 2 -34.51 -77.18 2.01
CA LYS A 2 -34.18 -75.88 1.38
C LYS A 2 -34.22 -74.70 2.36
N CYS A 3 -33.27 -73.81 2.16
CA CYS A 3 -33.15 -72.47 2.75
C CYS A 3 -34.20 -71.50 2.15
N PRO A 4 -34.74 -70.54 2.92
CA PRO A 4 -35.23 -69.28 2.36
C PRO A 4 -34.31 -68.12 2.79
N ARG A 5 -33.75 -67.41 1.81
CA ARG A 5 -33.08 -66.12 2.04
C ARG A 5 -34.15 -65.02 2.16
N PRO A 6 -34.15 -64.16 3.20
CA PRO A 6 -34.87 -62.91 3.15
C PRO A 6 -34.08 -61.90 2.31
N LEU A 7 -34.76 -61.38 1.28
CA LEU A 7 -34.33 -60.34 0.38
C LEU A 7 -34.38 -58.99 1.13
N PHE A 8 -33.25 -58.50 1.65
CA PHE A 8 -33.18 -57.13 2.15
C PHE A 8 -32.89 -56.18 0.99
N LEU A 9 -33.90 -55.35 0.73
CA LEU A 9 -33.96 -54.27 -0.24
C LEU A 9 -32.79 -53.30 -0.02
N ARG A 10 -31.97 -53.11 -1.07
CA ARG A 10 -30.91 -52.08 -1.08
C ARG A 10 -31.58 -50.70 -1.15
N LEU A 11 -31.44 -49.90 -0.10
CA LEU A 11 -31.68 -48.46 -0.18
C LEU A 11 -30.63 -47.84 -1.12
N PRO A 12 -31.00 -47.04 -2.13
CA PRO A 12 -30.01 -46.35 -2.93
C PRO A 12 -29.39 -45.25 -2.06
N VAL A 13 -28.10 -45.39 -1.76
CA VAL A 13 -27.28 -44.27 -1.29
C VAL A 13 -27.20 -43.31 -2.47
N ALA A 14 -28.15 -42.37 -2.53
CA ALA A 14 -28.06 -41.24 -3.44
C ALA A 14 -26.81 -40.46 -3.04
N ALA A 15 -25.73 -40.66 -3.81
CA ALA A 15 -24.49 -39.95 -3.66
C ALA A 15 -24.76 -38.45 -3.83
N VAL A 16 -24.81 -37.72 -2.72
CA VAL A 16 -24.78 -36.26 -2.73
C VAL A 16 -23.34 -35.88 -3.09
N ILE A 17 -23.07 -35.83 -4.40
CA ILE A 17 -21.85 -35.25 -4.92
C ILE A 17 -21.98 -33.74 -4.69
N VAL A 18 -21.44 -33.25 -3.57
CA VAL A 18 -21.19 -31.82 -3.39
C VAL A 18 -20.08 -31.47 -4.37
N ALA A 19 -20.46 -31.09 -5.59
CA ALA A 19 -19.55 -30.45 -6.51
C ALA A 19 -19.16 -29.10 -5.90
N LEU A 20 -18.03 -29.08 -5.19
CA LEU A 20 -17.38 -27.85 -4.78
C LEU A 20 -17.00 -27.15 -6.10
N MET A 21 -17.85 -26.23 -6.55
CA MET A 21 -17.50 -25.28 -7.60
C MET A 21 -16.34 -24.46 -7.04
N ILE A 22 -15.11 -24.91 -7.29
CA ILE A 22 -13.92 -24.10 -7.10
C ILE A 22 -14.08 -23.00 -8.16
N LEU A 23 -14.70 -21.89 -7.75
CA LEU A 23 -14.65 -20.65 -8.50
C LEU A 23 -13.17 -20.43 -8.80
N PRO A 24 -12.76 -20.35 -10.08
CA PRO A 24 -11.41 -19.98 -10.40
C PRO A 24 -11.21 -18.60 -9.76
N VAL A 25 -10.40 -18.55 -8.71
CA VAL A 25 -9.92 -17.29 -8.17
C VAL A 25 -9.09 -16.72 -9.30
N LEU A 26 -9.70 -15.82 -10.07
CA LEU A 26 -8.97 -14.94 -10.97
C LEU A 26 -7.97 -14.24 -10.07
N ILE A 27 -6.71 -14.66 -10.12
CA ILE A 27 -5.60 -13.89 -9.59
C ILE A 27 -5.53 -12.67 -10.50
N VAL A 28 -6.36 -11.67 -10.23
CA VAL A 28 -6.27 -10.37 -10.88
C VAL A 28 -4.90 -9.85 -10.49
N GLY A 29 -3.97 -9.81 -11.45
CA GLY A 29 -2.72 -9.11 -11.28
C GLY A 29 -3.06 -7.71 -10.80
N GLN A 30 -2.58 -7.34 -9.61
CA GLN A 30 -2.94 -6.08 -8.94
C GLN A 30 -2.73 -4.92 -9.91
N GLY A 31 -3.83 -4.34 -10.40
CA GLY A 31 -3.82 -3.22 -11.34
C GLY A 31 -3.24 -1.96 -10.70
N PHE A 32 -3.09 -0.91 -11.51
CA PHE A 32 -2.85 0.42 -10.95
C PHE A 32 -4.05 0.87 -10.11
N HIS A 33 -3.77 1.55 -9.00
CA HIS A 33 -4.79 2.15 -8.14
C HIS A 33 -5.18 3.56 -8.62
N SER A 34 -4.43 4.10 -9.59
CA SER A 34 -4.74 5.36 -10.26
C SER A 34 -4.77 5.15 -11.78
N ASP A 35 -5.54 6.00 -12.46
CA ASP A 35 -5.42 6.20 -13.90
C ASP A 35 -4.66 7.51 -14.20
N TRP A 36 -4.33 7.75 -15.46
CA TRP A 36 -3.65 8.98 -15.89
C TRP A 36 -4.52 10.21 -15.74
N ASP A 37 -3.93 11.34 -15.34
CA ASP A 37 -4.57 12.66 -15.16
C ASP A 37 -5.74 12.63 -14.17
N GLN A 38 -5.94 11.50 -13.50
CA GLN A 38 -7.02 11.28 -12.56
C GLN A 38 -6.50 11.36 -11.12
N PRO A 39 -7.37 11.82 -10.20
CA PRO A 39 -7.10 11.72 -8.79
C PRO A 39 -7.15 10.27 -8.35
N PHE A 40 -6.47 9.97 -7.25
CA PHE A 40 -6.65 8.72 -6.51
C PHE A 40 -6.70 8.98 -5.01
N LEU A 41 -7.38 8.08 -4.30
CA LEU A 41 -7.38 7.95 -2.85
C LEU A 41 -7.08 6.49 -2.53
N PHE A 42 -5.96 6.25 -1.85
CA PHE A 42 -5.54 4.92 -1.46
C PHE A 42 -5.37 4.83 0.05
N GLU A 43 -5.93 3.78 0.64
CA GLU A 43 -5.80 3.47 2.06
C GLU A 43 -5.50 1.99 2.23
N CYS A 44 -4.52 1.69 3.07
CA CYS A 44 -4.31 0.34 3.55
C CYS A 44 -5.45 -0.07 4.49
N PRO A 45 -5.82 -1.36 4.52
CA PRO A 45 -6.75 -1.90 5.51
C PRO A 45 -6.32 -1.55 6.94
N LEU A 46 -7.29 -1.56 7.87
CA LEU A 46 -7.03 -1.26 9.27
C LEU A 46 -5.89 -2.15 9.81
N GLY A 47 -4.88 -1.53 10.42
CA GLY A 47 -3.72 -2.23 10.97
C GLY A 47 -2.60 -2.49 9.98
N GLN A 48 -2.79 -2.13 8.71
CA GLN A 48 -1.76 -2.23 7.70
C GLN A 48 -1.11 -0.87 7.39
N THR A 49 0.11 -0.94 6.86
CA THR A 49 0.93 0.22 6.46
C THR A 49 1.40 0.05 5.03
N LEU A 50 1.73 1.17 4.38
CA LEU A 50 2.30 1.18 3.04
C LEU A 50 3.66 0.47 3.03
N LYS A 51 3.79 -0.54 2.18
CA LYS A 51 4.99 -1.40 2.09
C LYS A 51 5.63 -1.39 0.72
N ASN A 52 4.84 -1.21 -0.33
CA ASN A 52 5.32 -1.09 -1.70
C ASN A 52 4.75 0.17 -2.35
N ILE A 53 5.62 0.87 -3.08
CA ILE A 53 5.26 1.98 -3.96
C ILE A 53 5.78 1.62 -5.35
N PHE A 54 4.88 1.57 -6.31
CA PHE A 54 5.21 1.37 -7.71
C PHE A 54 4.59 2.48 -8.54
N SER A 55 5.36 3.06 -9.45
CA SER A 55 4.86 4.08 -10.36
C SER A 55 5.61 4.09 -11.69
N VAL A 56 4.89 4.42 -12.75
CA VAL A 56 5.42 4.60 -14.11
C VAL A 56 5.00 5.96 -14.63
N HIS A 57 5.88 6.58 -15.41
CA HIS A 57 5.68 7.88 -16.05
C HIS A 57 5.26 7.73 -17.52
N ASP A 58 4.54 8.72 -18.07
CA ASP A 58 4.19 8.79 -19.49
C ASP A 58 4.37 10.21 -20.03
N ASN A 59 5.41 10.42 -20.85
CA ASN A 59 5.79 11.74 -21.37
C ASN A 59 4.78 12.38 -22.34
N ARG A 60 3.67 11.72 -22.68
CA ARG A 60 2.60 12.38 -23.47
C ARG A 60 1.59 13.07 -22.57
N ARG A 61 1.46 12.58 -21.35
CA ARG A 61 0.54 13.07 -20.33
C ARG A 61 1.27 13.83 -19.23
N GLU A 62 2.59 13.68 -19.16
CA GLU A 62 3.44 14.26 -18.11
C GLU A 62 2.85 13.98 -16.73
N ASP A 63 2.57 12.69 -16.55
CA ASP A 63 1.90 12.18 -15.39
C ASP A 63 2.46 10.82 -14.98
N ARG A 64 2.23 10.47 -13.72
CA ARG A 64 2.56 9.18 -13.12
C ARG A 64 1.31 8.41 -12.74
N ARG A 65 1.27 7.12 -13.12
CA ARG A 65 0.31 6.15 -12.54
C ARG A 65 0.91 5.41 -11.36
N TRP A 66 0.04 5.04 -10.42
CA TRP A 66 0.45 4.57 -9.11
C TRP A 66 -0.16 3.23 -8.75
N ARG A 67 0.65 2.36 -8.16
CA ARG A 67 0.24 1.10 -7.56
C ARG A 67 0.92 0.98 -6.20
N PHE A 68 0.14 0.55 -5.22
CA PHE A 68 0.59 0.45 -3.84
C PHE A 68 0.42 -0.97 -3.33
N GLY A 69 1.24 -1.33 -2.35
CA GLY A 69 1.09 -2.57 -1.60
C GLY A 69 1.11 -2.30 -0.11
N CYS A 70 0.26 -3.01 0.62
CA CYS A 70 0.16 -2.92 2.06
C CYS A 70 0.76 -4.16 2.73
N ALA A 71 1.20 -3.99 3.97
CA ALA A 71 1.56 -5.10 4.84
C ALA A 71 1.09 -4.80 6.26
N ASN A 72 1.01 -5.85 7.09
CA ASN A 72 0.71 -5.69 8.50
C ASN A 72 1.66 -4.68 9.15
N GLY A 73 1.08 -3.83 10.00
CA GLY A 73 1.82 -2.88 10.81
C GLY A 73 2.80 -3.57 11.77
N PRO A 74 3.71 -2.79 12.37
CA PRO A 74 4.80 -3.32 13.18
C PRO A 74 4.33 -4.16 14.37
N GLY A 75 4.77 -5.43 14.43
CA GLY A 75 4.79 -6.23 15.67
C GLY A 75 3.46 -6.56 16.34
N GLY A 76 2.33 -6.51 15.64
CA GLY A 76 0.99 -6.70 16.23
C GLY A 76 0.46 -5.45 16.94
N SER A 77 1.00 -4.27 16.59
CA SER A 77 0.60 -2.97 17.12
C SER A 77 -0.91 -2.75 17.07
N LEU A 78 -1.46 -2.19 18.13
CA LEU A 78 -2.84 -1.70 18.14
C LEU A 78 -2.90 -0.41 17.34
N VAL A 79 -3.85 -0.31 16.41
CA VAL A 79 -4.07 0.92 15.66
C VAL A 79 -4.64 1.97 16.60
N GLY A 80 -3.93 3.09 16.71
CA GLY A 80 -4.39 4.26 17.43
C GLY A 80 -5.11 5.23 16.49
N GLU A 81 -5.01 6.51 16.82
CA GLU A 81 -5.62 7.57 16.00
C GLU A 81 -4.93 7.69 14.64
N CYS A 82 -5.74 8.02 13.64
CA CYS A 82 -5.27 8.32 12.29
C CYS A 82 -5.81 9.67 11.86
N PHE A 83 -5.04 10.38 11.05
CA PHE A 83 -5.48 11.64 10.45
C PHE A 83 -4.95 11.78 9.03
N TRP A 84 -5.71 12.49 8.21
CA TRP A 84 -5.28 12.95 6.90
C TRP A 84 -4.64 14.33 7.01
N THR A 85 -3.54 14.53 6.31
CA THR A 85 -2.92 15.86 6.19
C THR A 85 -3.69 16.77 5.23
N GLY A 86 -3.36 18.06 5.23
CA GLY A 86 -3.53 18.90 4.05
C GLY A 86 -2.62 18.46 2.89
N TYR A 87 -2.69 19.15 1.75
CA TYR A 87 -1.71 18.94 0.68
C TYR A 87 -0.34 19.43 1.14
N VAL A 88 0.66 18.55 1.15
CA VAL A 88 1.94 18.80 1.83
C VAL A 88 3.02 19.41 0.94
N ASN A 89 2.84 19.37 -0.38
CA ASN A 89 3.67 20.05 -1.37
C ASN A 89 2.88 21.14 -2.08
N GLY A 90 3.56 22.00 -2.85
CA GLY A 90 2.96 22.88 -3.87
C GLY A 90 3.19 22.33 -5.28
N TRP A 91 2.61 22.99 -6.29
CA TRP A 91 2.93 22.76 -7.69
C TRP A 91 4.37 23.17 -7.98
N ASP A 92 5.07 22.40 -8.81
CA ASP A 92 6.45 22.65 -9.25
C ASP A 92 7.44 22.77 -8.08
N ALA A 93 7.00 22.39 -6.88
CA ALA A 93 7.69 22.63 -5.63
C ALA A 93 8.13 21.30 -5.00
N PRO A 94 9.24 21.33 -4.24
CA PRO A 94 9.67 20.16 -3.48
C PRO A 94 8.60 19.69 -2.50
N MET A 95 8.57 18.39 -2.28
CA MET A 95 7.86 17.76 -1.17
C MET A 95 8.89 17.37 -0.11
N ASN A 96 8.63 17.68 1.16
CA ASN A 96 9.41 17.19 2.29
C ASN A 96 8.47 16.96 3.46
N PHE A 97 7.93 15.75 3.57
CA PHE A 97 6.92 15.41 4.56
C PHE A 97 7.32 14.17 5.35
N VAL A 98 7.14 14.24 6.68
CA VAL A 98 7.32 13.13 7.61
C VAL A 98 6.16 13.16 8.59
N CYS A 99 5.51 12.01 8.79
CA CYS A 99 4.50 11.84 9.83
C CYS A 99 5.13 12.05 11.23
N PRO A 100 4.32 12.38 12.25
CA PRO A 100 4.82 12.49 13.62
C PRO A 100 5.50 11.20 14.10
N VAL A 101 6.33 11.31 15.14
CA VAL A 101 7.03 10.16 15.73
C VAL A 101 6.05 9.01 16.04
N ASN A 102 6.48 7.78 15.77
CA ASN A 102 5.67 6.55 15.93
C ASN A 102 4.40 6.47 15.07
N HIS A 103 4.25 7.35 14.08
CA HIS A 103 3.23 7.19 13.05
C HIS A 103 3.82 6.55 11.80
N VAL A 104 2.95 5.82 11.11
CA VAL A 104 3.25 5.24 9.80
C VAL A 104 2.38 5.89 8.73
N ILE A 105 2.88 5.93 7.51
CA ILE A 105 2.03 6.22 6.34
C ILE A 105 1.18 4.96 6.07
N SER A 106 -0.13 5.12 6.13
CA SER A 106 -1.12 4.06 5.86
C SER A 106 -2.04 4.38 4.69
N GLY A 107 -1.91 5.56 4.11
CA GLY A 107 -2.68 5.97 2.95
C GLY A 107 -2.10 7.22 2.30
N LEU A 108 -2.50 7.46 1.06
CA LEU A 108 -2.15 8.65 0.33
C LEU A 108 -3.23 9.02 -0.69
N GLN A 109 -3.36 10.32 -0.92
CA GLN A 109 -4.26 10.89 -1.92
C GLN A 109 -3.44 11.82 -2.81
N SER A 110 -3.73 11.79 -4.10
CA SER A 110 -3.12 12.73 -5.04
C SER A 110 -4.05 13.06 -6.18
N TYR A 111 -3.86 14.22 -6.78
CA TYR A 111 -4.48 14.62 -8.03
C TYR A 111 -3.45 15.36 -8.89
N HIS A 112 -3.61 15.24 -10.20
CA HIS A 112 -2.79 15.87 -11.22
C HIS A 112 -3.50 17.10 -11.79
N ASP A 113 -2.73 18.04 -12.32
CA ASP A 113 -3.23 19.22 -13.02
C ASP A 113 -2.46 19.40 -14.33
N ASN A 114 -3.12 19.24 -15.47
CA ASN A 114 -2.51 19.33 -16.80
C ASN A 114 -1.97 20.74 -17.15
N GLY A 115 -2.34 21.79 -16.39
CA GLY A 115 -1.74 23.10 -16.58
C GLY A 115 -0.38 23.22 -15.90
N LYS A 116 -0.15 22.39 -14.89
CA LYS A 116 1.10 22.30 -14.12
C LYS A 116 1.94 21.10 -14.49
N GLU A 117 1.33 20.08 -15.07
CA GLU A 117 1.92 18.76 -15.34
C GLU A 117 2.60 18.18 -14.09
N ASP A 118 1.90 18.32 -12.96
CA ASP A 118 2.43 17.97 -11.65
C ASP A 118 1.30 17.40 -10.77
N ARG A 119 1.67 16.81 -9.62
CA ARG A 119 0.77 16.22 -8.64
C ARG A 119 0.89 16.85 -7.26
N ARG A 120 -0.26 17.10 -6.62
CA ARG A 120 -0.35 17.40 -5.18
C ARG A 120 -0.54 16.12 -4.37
N PHE A 121 0.03 16.06 -3.18
CA PHE A 121 -0.02 14.87 -2.32
C PHE A 121 -0.57 15.18 -0.93
N LYS A 122 -1.44 14.31 -0.43
CA LYS A 122 -1.82 14.18 0.99
C LYS A 122 -1.45 12.79 1.48
N PHE A 123 -1.20 12.69 2.77
CA PHE A 123 -0.88 11.42 3.42
C PHE A 123 -1.81 11.17 4.60
N LYS A 124 -2.11 9.89 4.83
CA LYS A 124 -2.75 9.43 6.05
C LYS A 124 -1.66 8.92 6.99
N CYS A 125 -1.54 9.57 8.14
CA CYS A 125 -0.66 9.13 9.22
C CYS A 125 -1.51 8.40 10.26
N CYS A 126 -1.09 7.19 10.63
CA CYS A 126 -1.71 6.43 11.73
C CYS A 126 -0.69 6.21 12.83
N HIS A 127 -1.09 6.53 14.07
CA HIS A 127 -0.35 6.10 15.24
C HIS A 127 -0.54 4.60 15.44
N HIS A 128 0.54 3.89 15.75
CA HIS A 128 0.48 2.49 16.11
C HIS A 128 1.01 2.36 17.55
N ALA A 129 0.23 1.81 18.46
CA ALA A 129 0.65 1.64 19.85
C ALA A 129 1.46 0.35 20.03
N GLY A 130 2.31 0.31 21.07
CA GLY A 130 3.10 -0.88 21.42
C GLY A 130 4.47 -0.97 20.73
N TYR A 131 4.87 0.04 19.96
CA TYR A 131 6.18 0.12 19.34
C TYR A 131 6.77 1.53 19.44
N ILE A 132 8.08 1.62 19.18
CA ILE A 132 8.79 2.89 18.97
C ILE A 132 9.54 2.84 17.63
N THR A 133 9.66 4.02 17.01
CA THR A 133 10.51 4.26 15.84
C THR A 133 11.89 4.74 16.29
N TYR A 134 12.93 4.29 15.61
CA TYR A 134 14.31 4.72 15.86
C TYR A 134 15.16 4.58 14.59
N SER A 135 16.38 5.12 14.61
CA SER A 135 17.34 5.08 13.48
C SER A 135 16.69 5.45 12.14
N CYS A 136 15.94 6.55 12.12
CA CYS A 136 15.27 7.01 10.92
C CYS A 136 16.23 7.68 9.95
N SER A 137 16.03 7.48 8.65
CA SER A 137 16.84 8.10 7.60
C SER A 137 16.05 8.32 6.32
N LEU A 138 16.46 9.35 5.57
CA LEU A 138 16.00 9.58 4.21
C LEU A 138 16.82 8.71 3.27
N THR A 139 16.17 7.98 2.37
CA THR A 139 16.86 7.20 1.33
C THR A 139 17.52 8.11 0.29
N GLY A 140 18.34 7.53 -0.59
CA GLY A 140 18.61 8.15 -1.90
C GLY A 140 17.35 8.22 -2.76
N TYR A 141 17.47 8.82 -3.96
CA TYR A 141 16.37 8.81 -4.93
C TYR A 141 16.00 7.38 -5.32
N ILE A 142 14.70 7.07 -5.25
CA ILE A 142 14.14 5.73 -5.49
C ILE A 142 13.62 5.54 -6.92
N ASN A 143 13.83 6.54 -7.77
CA ASN A 143 13.59 6.50 -9.21
C ASN A 143 14.57 7.45 -9.91
N SER A 144 14.60 7.37 -11.25
CA SER A 144 15.15 8.40 -12.12
C SER A 144 14.01 9.21 -12.76
N TRP A 145 14.35 10.33 -13.40
CA TRP A 145 13.43 11.06 -14.25
C TRP A 145 12.89 10.18 -15.36
N ASP A 146 11.60 10.32 -15.66
CA ASP A 146 10.77 9.53 -16.57
C ASP A 146 10.82 8.02 -16.27
N GLY A 147 11.47 7.66 -15.16
CA GLY A 147 11.82 6.30 -14.81
C GLY A 147 10.74 5.65 -13.96
N VAL A 148 10.80 4.33 -13.95
CA VAL A 148 9.99 3.51 -13.05
C VAL A 148 10.43 3.76 -11.61
N LEU A 149 9.47 4.03 -10.74
CA LEU A 149 9.63 3.95 -9.30
C LEU A 149 9.16 2.56 -8.87
N ASN A 150 10.02 1.77 -8.24
CA ASN A 150 9.63 0.49 -7.65
C ASN A 150 10.38 0.30 -6.33
N TYR A 151 9.72 0.65 -5.23
CA TYR A 151 10.32 0.65 -3.91
C TYR A 151 9.56 -0.27 -2.96
N ASN A 152 10.31 -1.13 -2.28
CA ASN A 152 9.82 -1.96 -1.18
C ASN A 152 10.47 -1.50 0.11
N VAL A 153 9.66 -1.16 1.11
CA VAL A 153 10.16 -0.82 2.44
C VAL A 153 10.86 -2.06 3.00
N PRO A 154 12.13 -1.97 3.45
CA PRO A 154 12.86 -3.14 3.95
C PRO A 154 12.16 -3.81 5.15
N SER A 155 12.49 -5.07 5.41
CA SER A 155 12.02 -5.74 6.63
C SER A 155 12.52 -5.00 7.88
N GLY A 156 11.74 -5.02 8.96
CA GLY A 156 12.03 -4.27 10.18
C GLY A 156 11.90 -2.75 10.07
N HIS A 157 11.51 -2.22 8.90
CA HIS A 157 11.29 -0.79 8.69
C HIS A 157 9.82 -0.46 8.41
N ILE A 158 9.44 0.76 8.77
CA ILE A 158 8.20 1.42 8.35
C ILE A 158 8.50 2.58 7.40
N LEU A 159 7.51 2.98 6.62
CA LEU A 159 7.51 4.23 5.86
C LEU A 159 6.90 5.35 6.71
N ALA A 160 7.71 6.35 7.06
CA ALA A 160 7.30 7.48 7.89
C ALA A 160 7.10 8.77 7.09
N GLY A 161 7.71 8.89 5.91
CA GLY A 161 7.68 10.12 5.14
C GLY A 161 8.05 9.95 3.68
N VAL A 162 7.82 10.99 2.90
CA VAL A 162 8.16 11.07 1.47
C VAL A 162 8.73 12.45 1.18
N ALA A 163 9.82 12.48 0.42
CA ALA A 163 10.35 13.70 -0.16
C ALA A 163 10.39 13.60 -1.68
N SER A 164 10.31 14.72 -2.38
CA SER A 164 10.51 14.77 -3.81
C SER A 164 10.95 16.13 -4.32
N ILE A 165 11.56 16.14 -5.50
CA ILE A 165 11.83 17.36 -6.28
C ILE A 165 11.17 17.23 -7.65
N HIS A 166 10.81 18.37 -8.24
CA HIS A 166 10.16 18.47 -9.55
C HIS A 166 11.11 19.14 -10.55
N ASP A 167 10.97 18.82 -11.83
CA ASP A 167 11.73 19.44 -12.92
C ASP A 167 10.79 19.78 -14.09
N ASN A 168 10.63 21.08 -14.39
CA ASN A 168 9.66 21.55 -15.38
C ASN A 168 10.06 21.28 -16.83
N TYR A 169 11.27 20.80 -17.12
CA TYR A 169 11.60 20.38 -18.48
C TYR A 169 11.08 18.97 -18.75
N ARG A 170 11.07 18.12 -17.71
CA ARG A 170 10.61 16.74 -17.76
C ARG A 170 9.18 16.56 -17.26
N GLU A 171 8.66 17.56 -16.54
CA GLU A 171 7.35 17.54 -15.87
C GLU A 171 7.15 16.26 -15.04
N ASP A 172 8.20 15.94 -14.30
CA ASP A 172 8.31 14.71 -13.53
C ASP A 172 8.89 14.99 -12.14
N ARG A 173 8.81 13.99 -11.25
CA ARG A 173 9.35 14.03 -9.88
C ARG A 173 10.35 12.90 -9.61
N LEU A 174 11.45 13.26 -8.96
CA LEU A 174 12.31 12.31 -8.24
C LEU A 174 11.84 12.18 -6.80
N TYR A 175 11.67 10.94 -6.34
CA TYR A 175 11.18 10.63 -5.00
C TYR A 175 12.28 10.06 -4.12
N GLN A 176 12.19 10.37 -2.83
CA GLN A 176 12.91 9.73 -1.73
C GLN A 176 11.88 9.37 -0.66
N VAL A 177 12.24 8.44 0.22
CA VAL A 177 11.37 8.05 1.33
C VAL A 177 12.09 8.13 2.65
N PHE A 178 11.37 8.52 3.69
CA PHE A 178 11.86 8.53 5.04
C PHE A 178 11.42 7.26 5.74
N ILE A 179 12.36 6.41 6.10
CA ILE A 179 12.11 5.11 6.73
C ILE A 179 12.72 5.07 8.13
N CYS A 180 12.08 4.33 9.02
CA CYS A 180 12.55 4.12 10.39
C CYS A 180 12.59 2.64 10.70
N LEU A 181 13.60 2.22 11.46
CA LEU A 181 13.52 0.96 12.19
C LEU A 181 12.43 1.06 13.25
N TYR A 182 11.85 -0.09 13.59
CA TYR A 182 10.88 -0.19 14.66
C TYR A 182 11.20 -1.32 15.64
N GLY A 183 10.73 -1.18 16.88
CA GLY A 183 10.90 -2.18 17.93
C GLY A 183 9.76 -2.10 18.93
N ARG A 184 9.49 -3.21 19.62
CA ARG A 184 8.47 -3.23 20.67
C ARG A 184 8.80 -2.22 21.75
N LYS A 185 7.80 -1.45 22.17
CA LYS A 185 7.92 -0.57 23.34
C LYS A 185 7.95 -1.46 24.57
N ILE A 186 9.10 -1.56 25.23
CA ILE A 186 9.19 -2.25 26.53
C ILE A 186 8.59 -1.29 27.56
N VAL A 187 7.43 -1.64 28.08
CA VAL A 187 6.89 -1.01 29.28
C VAL A 187 7.45 -1.82 30.44
N ALA A 188 8.33 -1.22 31.26
CA ALA A 188 8.70 -1.83 32.53
C ALA A 188 7.44 -1.93 33.38
N VAL A 189 7.11 -3.16 33.80
CA VAL A 189 6.01 -3.47 34.72
C VAL A 189 6.48 -3.19 36.14
#